data_AF-A0A2V5ZL81-F1
#
_entry.id   AF-A0A2V5ZL81-F1
#
_cell.length_a   1.000
_cell.length_b   1.000
_cell.length_c   1.000
_cell.angle_alpha   90.00
_cell.angle_beta   90.00
_cell.angle_gamma   90.00
#
_symmetry.space_group_name_H-M   'P 1'
#
loop_
_entity.id
_entity.type
_entity.pdbx_description
1 polymer ?
#
loop_
_entity_poly.entity_id
_entity_poly.type
_entity_poly.pdbx_seq_one_letter_code
_entity_poly.pdbx_strand_id
1 'polypeptide(L)'
;MNPAALAALGSTLAMTTAAIEEIVRPQRVYCALFSEKTGVVHFHLFPRTKWLKSKYFVAHPQETKISGPQLMDWARRVFQKPISGIDRDETWEKVRGWLRPAFSVRQKSSRAP
;
A
#
# COMPACT_ATOMS: atom_id res chain seq x y z
N MET A 1 17.20 13.06 -4.20
CA MET A 1 16.84 12.12 -3.10
C MET A 1 18.12 11.78 -2.36
N ASN A 2 18.13 11.76 -1.02
CA ASN A 2 19.34 11.42 -0.24
C ASN A 2 19.81 9.98 -0.60
N PRO A 3 21.11 9.73 -0.83
CA PRO A 3 21.65 8.40 -1.13
C PRO A 3 21.22 7.30 -0.15
N ALA A 4 21.14 7.59 1.15
CA ALA A 4 20.66 6.66 2.15
C ALA A 4 19.18 6.28 1.93
N ALA A 5 18.35 7.24 1.51
CA ALA A 5 16.94 6.99 1.21
C ALA A 5 16.80 6.13 -0.06
N LEU A 6 17.63 6.37 -1.08
CA LEU A 6 17.64 5.57 -2.30
C LEU A 6 18.07 4.12 -2.03
N ALA A 7 19.15 3.92 -1.25
CA ALA A 7 19.62 2.60 -0.85
C ALA A 7 18.57 1.84 -0.01
N ALA A 8 17.80 2.55 0.81
CA ALA A 8 16.74 1.95 1.62
C ALA A 8 15.46 1.62 0.83
N LEU A 9 15.22 2.24 -0.32
CA LEU A 9 13.92 2.23 -0.99
C LEU A 9 13.42 0.81 -1.29
N GLY A 10 14.23 -0.01 -1.96
CA GLY A 10 13.82 -1.36 -2.38
C GLY A 10 13.40 -2.24 -1.20
N SER A 11 14.22 -2.27 -0.15
CA SER A 11 13.90 -2.98 1.09
C SER A 11 12.67 -2.43 1.82
N THR A 12 12.48 -1.10 1.85
CA THR A 12 11.31 -0.49 2.48
C THR A 12 10.04 -0.89 1.74
N LEU A 13 10.04 -0.87 0.40
CA LEU A 13 8.91 -1.32 -0.41
C LEU A 13 8.63 -2.81 -0.21
N ALA A 14 9.66 -3.66 -0.18
CA ALA A 14 9.51 -5.10 0.02
C ALA A 14 8.90 -5.43 1.40
N MET A 15 9.43 -4.85 2.48
CA MET A 15 8.92 -5.08 3.83
C MET A 15 7.50 -4.56 4.01
N THR A 16 7.20 -3.38 3.46
CA THR A 16 5.85 -2.81 3.53
C THR A 16 4.85 -3.65 2.73
N THR A 17 5.26 -4.16 1.56
CA THR A 17 4.44 -5.07 0.76
C THR A 17 4.14 -6.36 1.53
N ALA A 18 5.16 -6.97 2.14
CA ALA A 18 4.99 -8.18 2.95
C ALA A 18 4.05 -7.96 4.16
N ALA A 19 4.18 -6.83 4.85
CA ALA A 19 3.28 -6.45 5.95
C ALA A 19 1.82 -6.36 5.48
N ILE A 20 1.59 -5.73 4.32
CA ILE A 20 0.26 -5.62 3.71
C ILE A 20 -0.24 -7.01 3.31
N GLU A 21 0.60 -7.85 2.74
CA GLU A 21 0.22 -9.21 2.33
C GLU A 21 -0.20 -10.07 3.53
N GLU A 22 0.52 -9.99 4.64
CA GLU A 22 0.21 -10.74 5.87
C GLU A 22 -1.11 -10.27 6.52
N ILE A 23 -1.28 -8.95 6.67
CA ILE A 23 -2.39 -8.37 7.43
C ILE A 23 -3.67 -8.26 6.59
N VAL A 24 -3.56 -7.79 5.35
CA VAL A 24 -4.72 -7.49 4.48
C VAL A 24 -5.09 -8.70 3.61
N ARG A 25 -4.15 -9.62 3.36
CA ARG A 25 -4.33 -10.79 2.50
C ARG A 25 -4.95 -10.46 1.12
N PRO A 26 -4.38 -9.48 0.39
CA PRO A 26 -4.88 -9.12 -0.92
C PRO A 26 -4.56 -10.22 -1.95
N GLN A 27 -5.27 -10.21 -3.08
CA GLN A 27 -4.91 -11.05 -4.22
C GLN A 27 -3.69 -10.51 -4.99
N ARG A 28 -3.40 -9.21 -4.83
CA ARG A 28 -2.23 -8.52 -5.39
C ARG A 28 -2.02 -7.18 -4.71
N VAL A 29 -0.76 -6.79 -4.50
CA VAL A 29 -0.38 -5.41 -4.17
C VAL A 29 0.17 -4.72 -5.42
N TYR A 30 -0.36 -3.55 -5.77
CA TYR A 30 0.20 -2.69 -6.81
C TYR A 30 1.12 -1.64 -6.17
N CYS A 31 2.28 -1.40 -6.77
CA CYS A 31 3.16 -0.30 -6.42
C CYS A 31 3.09 0.75 -7.51
N ALA A 32 2.84 2.01 -7.16
CA ALA A 32 2.77 3.10 -8.12
C ALA A 32 3.42 4.38 -7.60
N LEU A 33 3.92 5.18 -8.53
CA LEU A 33 4.52 6.49 -8.28
C LEU A 33 3.77 7.53 -9.11
N PHE A 34 2.94 8.32 -8.44
CA PHE A 34 2.25 9.49 -8.99
C PHE A 34 2.43 10.61 -7.98
N SER A 35 2.82 11.81 -8.41
CA SER A 35 3.12 12.92 -7.50
C SER A 35 2.91 14.30 -8.12
N GLU A 36 2.21 14.36 -9.25
CA GLU A 36 2.01 15.55 -10.07
C GLU A 36 1.31 16.68 -9.31
N LYS A 37 0.47 16.36 -8.31
CA LYS A 37 -0.25 17.35 -7.51
C LYS A 37 0.61 18.05 -6.44
N THR A 38 1.59 17.36 -5.88
CA THR A 38 2.35 17.86 -4.72
C THR A 38 3.82 18.12 -5.03
N GLY A 39 4.36 17.55 -6.11
CA GLY A 39 5.78 17.56 -6.44
C GLY A 39 6.66 16.76 -5.48
N VAL A 40 6.07 16.13 -4.45
CA VAL A 40 6.78 15.33 -3.45
C VAL A 40 6.72 13.86 -3.83
N VAL A 41 7.89 13.24 -3.99
CA VAL A 41 8.02 11.81 -4.29
C VAL A 41 7.46 10.97 -3.14
N HIS A 42 6.40 10.21 -3.44
CA HIS A 42 5.82 9.22 -2.55
C HIS A 42 5.29 8.04 -3.36
N PHE A 43 5.23 6.87 -2.73
CA PHE A 43 4.77 5.64 -3.38
C PHE A 43 3.40 5.25 -2.83
N HIS A 44 2.53 4.77 -3.70
CA HIS A 44 1.28 4.13 -3.33
C HIS A 44 1.47 2.62 -3.36
N LEU A 45 1.20 1.96 -2.23
CA LEU A 45 1.01 0.52 -2.18
C LEU A 45 -0.49 0.25 -2.05
N PHE A 46 -1.06 -0.37 -3.08
CA PHE A 46 -2.50 -0.54 -3.22
C PHE A 46 -2.88 -2.02 -3.19
N PRO A 47 -3.45 -2.52 -2.08
CA PRO A 47 -3.88 -3.91 -1.95
C PRO A 47 -5.22 -4.15 -2.66
N ARG A 48 -5.21 -4.96 -3.73
CA ARG A 48 -6.43 -5.44 -4.38
C ARG A 48 -6.92 -6.73 -3.72
N THR A 49 -7.94 -6.60 -2.88
CA THR A 49 -8.63 -7.75 -2.26
C THR A 49 -9.67 -8.36 -3.21
N LYS A 50 -10.13 -9.58 -2.89
CA LYS A 50 -11.25 -10.22 -3.60
C LYS A 50 -12.53 -9.37 -3.50
N TRP A 51 -12.80 -8.79 -2.33
CA TRP A 51 -13.95 -7.91 -2.11
C TRP A 51 -13.90 -6.68 -3.01
N LEU A 52 -12.75 -6.00 -3.09
CA LEU A 52 -12.60 -4.81 -3.92
C LEU A 52 -12.77 -5.14 -5.41
N LYS A 53 -12.18 -6.27 -5.84
CA LYS A 53 -12.36 -6.79 -7.21
C LYS A 53 -13.84 -7.05 -7.52
N SER A 54 -14.59 -7.66 -6.60
CA SER A 54 -16.03 -7.89 -6.78
C SER A 54 -16.82 -6.58 -6.85
N LYS A 55 -16.55 -5.61 -5.98
CA LYS A 55 -17.19 -4.29 -6.03
C LYS A 55 -16.91 -3.55 -7.33
N TYR A 56 -15.69 -3.67 -7.84
CA TYR A 56 -15.30 -3.07 -9.11
C TYR A 56 -16.13 -3.62 -10.28
N PHE A 57 -16.28 -4.95 -10.40
CA PHE A 57 -17.08 -5.54 -11.47
C PHE A 57 -18.58 -5.27 -11.35
N VAL A 58 -19.12 -5.12 -10.14
CA VAL A 58 -20.50 -4.67 -9.95
C VAL A 58 -20.69 -3.25 -10.49
N ALA A 59 -19.70 -2.37 -10.29
CA ALA A 59 -19.75 -1.00 -10.80
C ALA A 59 -19.46 -0.89 -12.32
N HIS A 60 -18.77 -1.87 -12.90
CA HIS A 60 -18.37 -1.89 -14.31
C HIS A 60 -18.73 -3.24 -14.95
N PRO A 61 -20.03 -3.51 -15.17
CA PRO A 61 -20.50 -4.83 -15.64
C PRO A 61 -20.01 -5.19 -17.05
N GLN A 62 -19.56 -4.20 -17.82
CA GLN A 62 -19.03 -4.39 -19.18
C GLN A 62 -17.57 -4.90 -19.16
N GLU A 63 -16.87 -4.80 -18.04
CA GLU A 63 -15.48 -5.22 -17.93
C GLU A 63 -15.36 -6.70 -17.59
N THR A 64 -14.51 -7.43 -18.31
CA THR A 64 -14.26 -8.86 -18.08
C THR A 64 -12.88 -9.15 -17.47
N LYS A 65 -12.00 -8.14 -17.47
CA LYS A 65 -10.62 -8.23 -16.97
C LYS A 65 -10.34 -7.07 -16.04
N ILE A 66 -9.39 -7.26 -15.12
CA ILE A 66 -8.96 -6.19 -14.21
C ILE A 66 -7.79 -5.43 -14.81
N SER A 67 -7.97 -4.12 -14.98
CA SER A 67 -6.91 -3.15 -15.16
C SER A 67 -6.56 -2.52 -13.81
N GLY A 68 -5.32 -2.72 -13.35
CA GLY A 68 -4.85 -2.19 -12.05
C GLY A 68 -4.98 -0.67 -11.93
N PRO A 69 -4.51 0.12 -12.91
CA PRO A 69 -4.64 1.57 -12.90
C PRO A 69 -6.10 2.05 -12.83
N GLN A 70 -6.99 1.49 -13.65
CA GLN A 70 -8.41 1.86 -13.67
C GLN A 70 -9.12 1.51 -12.36
N LEU A 71 -8.85 0.31 -11.81
CA LEU A 71 -9.40 -0.10 -10.52
C LEU A 71 -8.95 0.82 -9.39
N MET A 72 -7.67 1.19 -9.34
CA MET A 72 -7.15 2.08 -8.30
C MET A 72 -7.71 3.51 -8.44
N ASP A 73 -7.81 4.02 -9.67
CA ASP A 73 -8.40 5.32 -9.96
C ASP A 73 -9.88 5.38 -9.55
N TRP A 74 -10.66 4.37 -9.92
CA TRP A 74 -12.04 4.21 -9.45
C TRP A 74 -12.14 4.12 -7.92
N ALA A 75 -11.35 3.26 -7.29
CA ALA A 75 -11.42 3.05 -5.84
C ALA A 75 -11.13 4.34 -5.06
N ARG A 76 -10.16 5.15 -5.51
CA ARG A 76 -9.86 6.46 -4.92
C ARG A 76 -11.02 7.45 -5.04
N ARG A 77 -11.81 7.38 -6.11
CA ARG A 77 -13.01 8.22 -6.28
C ARG A 77 -14.19 7.75 -5.44
N VAL A 78 -14.37 6.43 -5.29
CA VAL A 78 -15.53 5.85 -4.59
C VAL A 78 -15.33 5.84 -3.07
N PHE A 79 -14.16 5.44 -2.59
CA PHE A 79 -13.87 5.27 -1.16
C PHE A 79 -13.14 6.48 -0.56
N GLN A 80 -13.71 7.67 -0.75
CA GLN A 80 -13.16 8.90 -0.18
C GLN A 80 -13.41 9.02 1.33
N LYS A 81 -14.39 8.28 1.83
CA LYS A 81 -14.74 8.24 3.26
C LYS A 81 -14.41 6.85 3.82
N PRO A 82 -14.07 6.76 5.12
CA PRO A 82 -13.94 5.48 5.80
C PRO A 82 -15.18 4.61 5.58
N ILE A 83 -14.97 3.33 5.30
CA ILE A 83 -16.06 2.37 5.14
C ILE A 83 -16.56 2.00 6.54
N SER A 84 -17.85 2.21 6.80
CA SER A 84 -18.47 1.86 8.08
C SER A 84 -18.24 0.38 8.42
N GLY A 85 -17.86 0.10 9.67
CA GLY A 85 -17.58 -1.26 10.15
C GLY A 85 -16.21 -1.82 9.77
N ILE A 86 -15.36 -1.04 9.07
CA ILE A 86 -13.94 -1.36 8.90
C ILE A 86 -13.14 -0.40 9.79
N ASP A 87 -12.50 -0.97 10.81
CA ASP A 87 -11.56 -0.21 11.63
C ASP A 87 -10.25 0.01 10.87
N ARG A 88 -10.18 1.19 10.25
CA ARG A 88 -8.98 1.67 9.55
C ARG A 88 -7.79 1.72 10.51
N ASP A 89 -8.03 2.15 11.74
CA ASP A 89 -6.98 2.40 12.72
C ASP A 89 -6.43 1.06 13.21
N GLU A 90 -7.27 0.03 13.39
CA GLU A 90 -6.83 -1.33 13.68
C GLU A 90 -5.93 -1.92 12.57
N THR A 91 -6.35 -1.78 11.30
CA THR A 91 -5.55 -2.29 10.16
C THR A 91 -4.19 -1.60 10.10
N TRP A 92 -4.19 -0.29 10.31
CA TRP A 92 -2.98 0.52 10.35
C TRP A 92 -2.06 0.14 11.50
N GLU A 93 -2.58 -0.05 12.71
CA GLU A 93 -1.79 -0.48 13.86
C GLU A 93 -1.17 -1.86 13.66
N LYS A 94 -1.89 -2.81 13.04
CA LYS A 94 -1.36 -4.14 12.70
C LYS A 94 -0.19 -4.05 11.73
N VAL A 95 -0.33 -3.28 10.64
CA VAL A 95 0.75 -3.05 9.67
C VAL A 95 1.95 -2.36 10.33
N ARG A 96 1.71 -1.32 11.13
CA ARG A 96 2.76 -0.61 11.87
C ARG A 96 3.47 -1.52 12.86
N GLY A 97 2.72 -2.34 13.60
CA GLY A 97 3.25 -3.32 14.55
C GLY A 97 4.15 -4.34 13.89
N TRP A 98 3.74 -4.86 12.72
CA TRP A 98 4.55 -5.79 11.94
C TRP A 98 5.87 -5.16 11.46
N LEU A 99 5.85 -3.88 11.12
CA LEU A 99 7.03 -3.16 10.63
C LEU A 99 7.99 -2.69 11.74
N ARG A 100 7.54 -2.56 13.00
CA ARG A 100 8.36 -2.07 14.13
C ARG A 100 9.71 -2.80 14.30
N PRO A 101 9.77 -4.15 14.27
CA PRO A 101 11.04 -4.86 14.40
C PRO A 101 12.01 -4.53 13.26
N ALA A 102 11.51 -4.43 12.03
CA ALA A 102 12.30 -4.16 10.82
C ALA A 102 12.97 -2.77 10.84
N PHE A 103 12.30 -1.76 11.40
CA PHE A 103 12.87 -0.41 11.53
C PHE A 103 13.79 -0.25 12.75
N SER A 104 13.61 -1.06 13.80
CA SER A 104 14.47 -1.03 14.99
C SER A 104 15.85 -1.63 14.76
N VAL A 105 15.97 -2.64 13.89
CA VAL A 105 17.26 -3.26 13.52
C VAL A 105 18.13 -2.31 12.69
N ARG A 106 17.53 -1.50 11.81
CA ARG A 106 18.25 -0.52 10.98
C ARG A 106 18.91 0.61 11.78
N GLN A 107 18.27 1.09 12.85
CA GLN A 107 18.87 2.11 13.71
C GLN A 107 20.08 1.62 14.50
N LYS A 108 20.16 0.32 14.82
CA LYS A 108 21.34 -0.27 15.47
C LYS A 108 22.52 -0.45 14.50
N SER A 109 22.25 -0.83 13.25
CA SER A 109 23.28 -1.02 12.22
C SER A 109 23.92 0.30 11.75
N SER A 110 23.23 1.43 11.80
CA SER A 110 23.78 2.74 11.44
C SER A 110 24.50 3.45 12.60
N ARG A 111 24.69 2.78 13.74
CA ARG A 111 25.36 3.30 14.95
C ARG A 111 26.56 2.44 15.39
N ALA A 112 26.95 1.44 14.60
CA ALA A 112 28.20 0.72 14.84
C ALA A 112 29.38 1.54 14.28
N PRO A 113 30.49 1.67 15.03
CA PRO A 113 31.64 2.50 14.67
C PRO A 113 32.38 2.01 13.42
#